data_AF-A0A498Q1U8-F1
#
_entry.id   AF-A0A498Q1U8-F1
#
_cell.length_a   1.000
_cell.length_b   1.000
_cell.length_c   1.000
_cell.angle_alpha   90.00
_cell.angle_beta   90.00
_cell.angle_gamma   90.00
#
_symmetry.space_group_name_H-M   'P 1'
#
loop_
_entity.id
_entity.type
_entity.pdbx_description
1 polymer ?
#
loop_
_entity_poly.entity_id
_entity_poly.type
_entity_poly.pdbx_seq_one_letter_code
_entity_poly.pdbx_strand_id
1 'polypeptide(L)'
;MPRWSQLVIELAHGDGARGNAIVGSPLVVALATRGTARLARGRVGWRTDLEEAVATARGTESWSHAMVVTYKYLGAVPNGVLRADDAARCEIDEALRIAERSGDDRALGLTRLTHGIALVRRDSRADRVHGLEVLGQVREMCLQDRYSPSDLPVAEVWAARE
;
A
#
# COMPACT_ATOMS: atom_id res chain seq x y z
N MET A 1 -1.39 -9.22 -20.09
CA MET A 1 -1.96 -8.17 -19.21
C MET A 1 -2.96 -8.82 -18.27
N PRO A 2 -3.16 -8.36 -17.02
CA PRO A 2 -4.22 -8.92 -16.18
C PRO A 2 -5.57 -8.52 -16.76
N ARG A 3 -6.20 -9.42 -17.53
CA ARG A 3 -7.47 -9.20 -18.24
C ARG A 3 -8.58 -8.72 -17.29
N TRP A 4 -8.52 -9.16 -16.03
CA TRP A 4 -9.45 -8.79 -14.97
C TRP A 4 -9.37 -7.32 -14.56
N SER A 5 -8.18 -6.75 -14.35
CA SER A 5 -8.05 -5.34 -13.97
C SER A 5 -8.55 -4.42 -15.08
N GLN A 6 -8.24 -4.76 -16.34
CA GLN A 6 -8.72 -3.99 -17.49
C GLN A 6 -10.25 -4.05 -17.63
N LEU A 7 -10.83 -5.24 -17.43
CA LEU A 7 -12.28 -5.43 -17.45
C LEU A 7 -12.98 -4.60 -16.37
N VAL A 8 -12.45 -4.56 -15.14
CA VAL A 8 -13.03 -3.74 -14.05
C VAL A 8 -12.98 -2.25 -14.39
N ILE A 9 -11.87 -1.76 -14.96
CA ILE A 9 -11.73 -0.35 -15.36
C ILE A 9 -12.74 0.01 -16.46
N GLU A 10 -12.87 -0.86 -17.47
CA GLU A 10 -13.85 -0.68 -18.55
C GLU A 10 -15.28 -0.70 -18.02
N LEU A 11 -15.62 -1.63 -17.13
CA LEU A 11 -16.96 -1.72 -16.53
C LEU A 11 -17.28 -0.52 -15.64
N ALA A 12 -16.30 0.00 -14.89
CA ALA A 12 -16.49 1.16 -14.03
C ALA A 12 -16.82 2.43 -14.82
N HIS A 13 -16.34 2.58 -16.06
CA HIS A 13 -16.51 3.81 -16.87
C HIS A 13 -16.07 5.09 -16.13
N GLY A 14 -15.08 4.99 -15.23
CA GLY A 14 -14.60 6.10 -14.41
C GLY A 14 -15.42 6.37 -13.13
N ASP A 15 -16.52 5.66 -12.90
CA ASP A 15 -17.28 5.75 -11.65
C ASP A 15 -16.66 4.87 -10.56
N GLY A 16 -16.04 5.52 -9.58
CA GLY A 16 -15.37 4.86 -8.47
C GLY A 16 -16.31 4.11 -7.52
N ALA A 17 -17.60 4.46 -7.44
CA ALA A 17 -18.56 3.82 -6.54
C ALA A 17 -19.18 2.54 -7.16
N ARG A 18 -18.96 2.31 -8.47
CA ARG A 18 -19.56 1.20 -9.19
C ARG A 18 -18.96 -0.14 -8.74
N GLY A 19 -19.79 -1.01 -8.17
CA GLY A 19 -19.38 -2.36 -7.72
C GLY A 19 -18.81 -2.42 -6.30
N ASN A 20 -19.12 -1.45 -5.45
CA ASN A 20 -18.55 -1.23 -4.12
C ASN A 20 -18.92 -2.26 -3.02
N ALA A 21 -19.27 -3.50 -3.38
CA ALA A 21 -19.80 -4.49 -2.42
C ALA A 21 -18.77 -5.08 -1.45
N ILE A 22 -17.47 -5.07 -1.81
CA ILE A 22 -16.36 -5.67 -1.02
C ILE A 22 -15.27 -4.65 -0.69
N VAL A 23 -14.99 -3.76 -1.64
CA VAL A 23 -14.10 -2.60 -1.51
C VAL A 23 -14.91 -1.40 -1.95
N GLY A 24 -14.79 -0.26 -1.28
CA GLY A 24 -15.59 0.91 -1.59
C GLY A 24 -15.22 1.57 -2.92
N SER A 25 -14.06 1.22 -3.52
CA SER A 25 -13.85 1.43 -4.96
C SER A 25 -13.05 0.31 -5.66
N PRO A 26 -13.72 -0.58 -6.41
CA PRO A 26 -13.05 -1.58 -7.24
C PRO A 26 -12.17 -0.97 -8.34
N LEU A 27 -12.56 0.19 -8.87
CA LEU A 27 -11.79 0.93 -9.89
C LEU A 27 -10.41 1.31 -9.36
N VAL A 28 -10.36 1.88 -8.16
CA VAL A 28 -9.13 2.32 -7.50
C VAL A 28 -8.16 1.15 -7.29
N VAL A 29 -8.67 0.02 -6.80
CA VAL A 29 -7.88 -1.21 -6.64
C VAL A 29 -7.41 -1.77 -7.99
N ALA A 30 -8.25 -1.70 -9.03
CA ALA A 30 -7.90 -2.17 -10.37
C ALA A 30 -6.80 -1.32 -11.02
N LEU A 31 -6.85 0.01 -10.88
CA LEU A 31 -5.80 0.93 -11.31
C LEU A 31 -4.48 0.61 -10.60
N ALA A 32 -4.50 0.50 -9.26
CA ALA A 32 -3.32 0.17 -8.47
C ALA A 32 -2.69 -1.16 -8.91
N THR A 33 -3.52 -2.21 -9.04
CA THR A 33 -3.07 -3.54 -9.47
C THR A 33 -2.51 -3.53 -10.90
N ARG A 34 -3.15 -2.81 -11.83
CA ARG A 34 -2.68 -2.68 -13.22
C ARG A 34 -1.35 -1.93 -13.27
N GLY A 35 -1.22 -0.86 -12.49
CA GLY A 35 0.00 -0.08 -12.34
C GLY A 35 1.16 -0.95 -11.84
N THR A 36 0.99 -1.67 -10.73
CA THR A 36 2.00 -2.59 -10.19
C THR A 36 2.37 -3.69 -11.19
N ALA A 37 1.40 -4.26 -11.91
CA ALA A 37 1.66 -5.28 -12.92
C ALA A 37 2.41 -4.74 -14.16
N ARG A 38 2.19 -3.47 -14.53
CA ARG A 38 2.95 -2.78 -15.58
C ARG A 38 4.37 -2.47 -15.11
N LEU A 39 4.53 -1.99 -13.87
CA LEU A 39 5.81 -1.75 -13.22
C LEU A 39 6.67 -3.01 -13.21
N ALA A 40 6.14 -4.12 -12.69
CA ALA A 40 6.85 -5.40 -12.61
C ALA A 40 7.29 -5.97 -13.97
N ARG A 41 6.70 -5.47 -15.08
CA ARG A 41 7.02 -5.87 -16.45
C ARG A 41 7.78 -4.80 -17.23
N GLY A 42 8.22 -3.71 -16.58
CA GLY A 42 8.89 -2.59 -17.25
C GLY A 42 8.04 -1.90 -18.32
N ARG A 43 6.71 -1.98 -18.24
CA ARG A 43 5.80 -1.42 -19.25
C ARG A 43 5.46 0.02 -18.94
N VAL A 44 5.40 0.87 -19.97
CA VAL A 44 4.95 2.27 -19.86
C VAL A 44 3.54 2.40 -19.29
N GLY A 45 3.22 3.56 -18.72
CA GLY A 45 1.90 3.89 -18.15
C GLY A 45 1.69 3.41 -16.70
N TRP A 46 2.67 2.71 -16.10
CA TRP A 46 2.56 2.27 -14.70
C TRP A 46 2.46 3.43 -13.71
N ARG A 47 3.20 4.52 -13.93
CA ARG A 47 3.19 5.71 -13.05
C ARG A 47 1.82 6.37 -13.05
N THR A 48 1.29 6.63 -14.23
CA THR A 48 -0.05 7.21 -14.42
C THR A 48 -1.12 6.40 -13.72
N ASP A 49 -1.12 5.07 -13.88
CA ASP A 49 -2.08 4.20 -13.20
C ASP A 49 -2.01 4.31 -11.66
N LEU A 50 -0.79 4.35 -11.09
CA LEU A 50 -0.59 4.44 -9.64
C LEU A 50 -0.90 5.85 -9.08
N GLU A 51 -0.57 6.90 -9.83
CA GLU A 51 -0.87 8.29 -9.48
C GLU A 51 -2.38 8.54 -9.50
N GLU A 52 -3.08 8.07 -10.54
CA GLU A 52 -4.53 8.11 -10.62
C GLU A 52 -5.18 7.33 -9.48
N ALA A 53 -4.69 6.12 -9.19
CA ALA A 53 -5.18 5.31 -8.08
C ALA A 53 -5.05 6.06 -6.74
N VAL A 54 -3.90 6.66 -6.43
CA VAL A 54 -3.68 7.42 -5.19
C VAL A 54 -4.58 8.65 -5.12
N ALA A 55 -4.71 9.40 -6.22
CA ALA A 55 -5.55 10.59 -6.26
C ALA A 55 -7.02 10.26 -5.97
N THR A 56 -7.54 9.18 -6.56
CA THR A 56 -8.93 8.74 -6.35
C THR A 56 -9.13 8.09 -4.98
N ALA A 57 -8.13 7.41 -4.43
CA ALA A 57 -8.22 6.71 -3.14
C ALA A 57 -8.53 7.63 -1.94
N ARG A 58 -8.16 8.91 -2.00
CA ARG A 58 -8.43 9.89 -0.93
C ARG A 58 -9.92 10.06 -0.60
N GLY A 59 -10.82 9.74 -1.54
CA GLY A 59 -12.27 9.76 -1.33
C GLY A 59 -12.89 8.42 -0.94
N THR A 60 -12.08 7.38 -0.75
CA THR A 60 -12.54 6.01 -0.46
C THR A 60 -12.38 5.66 1.02
N GLU A 61 -12.97 4.53 1.44
CA GLU A 61 -12.81 3.97 2.78
C GLU A 61 -11.36 3.53 3.05
N SER A 62 -11.02 3.40 4.34
CA SER A 62 -9.64 3.19 4.81
C SER A 62 -8.95 1.97 4.18
N TRP A 63 -9.68 0.87 3.96
CA TRP A 63 -9.12 -0.33 3.35
C TRP A 63 -8.69 -0.13 1.89
N SER A 64 -9.53 0.45 1.03
CA SER A 64 -9.16 0.76 -0.36
C SER A 64 -7.95 1.70 -0.43
N HIS A 65 -7.90 2.71 0.44
CA HIS A 65 -6.78 3.63 0.50
C HIS A 65 -5.48 2.92 0.92
N ALA A 66 -5.53 2.10 1.97
CA ALA A 66 -4.39 1.30 2.42
C ALA A 66 -3.87 0.37 1.30
N MET A 67 -4.77 -0.29 0.56
CA MET A 67 -4.40 -1.16 -0.56
C MET A 67 -3.64 -0.41 -1.65
N VAL A 68 -4.08 0.79 -2.03
CA VAL A 68 -3.46 1.58 -3.12
C VAL A 68 -2.05 2.01 -2.76
N VAL A 69 -1.88 2.58 -1.57
CA VAL A 69 -0.57 3.01 -1.07
C VAL A 69 0.37 1.81 -1.00
N THR A 70 -0.13 0.67 -0.51
CA THR A 70 0.63 -0.57 -0.46
C THR A 70 1.02 -1.08 -1.84
N TYR A 71 0.10 -1.12 -2.81
CA TYR A 71 0.39 -1.56 -4.18
C TYR A 71 1.41 -0.66 -4.89
N LYS A 72 1.39 0.64 -4.60
CA LYS A 72 2.35 1.60 -5.13
C LYS A 72 3.74 1.39 -4.53
N TYR A 73 3.86 1.20 -3.22
CA TYR A 73 5.14 1.27 -2.52
C TYR A 73 5.72 -0.07 -2.06
N LEU A 74 4.92 -1.01 -1.58
CA LEU A 74 5.39 -2.27 -0.98
C LEU A 74 6.17 -3.14 -1.98
N GLY A 75 5.82 -3.10 -3.27
CA GLY A 75 6.60 -3.75 -4.31
C GLY A 75 7.76 -2.89 -4.84
N ALA A 76 7.58 -1.57 -4.94
CA ALA A 76 8.53 -0.72 -5.65
C ALA A 76 9.74 -0.29 -4.80
N VAL A 77 9.53 -0.01 -3.51
CA VAL A 77 10.57 0.53 -2.61
C VAL A 77 11.60 -0.54 -2.21
N PRO A 78 11.19 -1.74 -1.76
CA PRO A 78 12.08 -2.89 -1.58
C PRO A 78 12.99 -3.20 -2.76
N ASN A 79 12.45 -3.13 -3.98
CA ASN A 79 13.14 -3.49 -5.21
C ASN A 79 13.92 -2.32 -5.84
N GLY A 80 13.96 -1.15 -5.17
CA GLY A 80 14.70 0.02 -5.64
C GLY A 80 14.10 0.72 -6.87
N VAL A 81 12.87 0.39 -7.26
CA VAL A 81 12.16 1.01 -8.39
C VAL A 81 11.67 2.42 -8.02
N LEU A 82 11.25 2.59 -6.76
CA LEU A 82 10.91 3.90 -6.17
C LEU A 82 11.79 4.16 -4.95
N ARG A 83 12.16 5.43 -4.75
CA ARG A 83 12.78 5.89 -3.51
C ARG A 83 11.69 6.13 -2.46
N ALA A 84 11.97 5.83 -1.21
CA ALA A 84 11.14 6.24 -0.08
C ALA A 84 11.41 7.72 0.29
N ASP A 85 11.19 8.61 -0.68
CA ASP A 85 11.38 10.05 -0.50
C ASP A 85 10.27 10.68 0.37
N ASP A 86 10.34 12.00 0.56
CA ASP A 86 9.40 12.69 1.43
C ASP A 86 7.98 12.74 0.85
N ALA A 87 7.82 12.65 -0.48
CA ALA A 87 6.51 12.55 -1.11
C ALA A 87 5.89 11.17 -0.84
N ALA A 88 6.67 10.10 -1.01
CA ALA A 88 6.25 8.74 -0.66
C ALA A 88 5.88 8.64 0.83
N ARG A 89 6.69 9.25 1.70
CA ARG A 89 6.40 9.32 3.13
C ARG A 89 5.09 10.03 3.41
N CYS A 90 4.87 11.20 2.82
CA CYS A 90 3.64 11.99 3.02
C CYS A 90 2.38 11.20 2.64
N GLU A 91 2.40 10.49 1.51
CA GLU A 91 1.28 9.64 1.08
C GLU A 91 1.05 8.45 2.02
N ILE A 92 2.12 7.81 2.51
CA ILE A 92 2.00 6.70 3.46
C ILE A 92 1.48 7.19 4.82
N ASP A 93 1.98 8.33 5.31
CA ASP A 93 1.54 8.95 6.57
C ASP A 93 0.07 9.40 6.49
N GLU A 94 -0.40 9.83 5.31
CA GLU A 94 -1.82 10.13 5.06
C GLU A 94 -2.69 8.87 5.19
N ALA A 95 -2.32 7.77 4.53
CA ALA A 95 -3.04 6.51 4.65
C ALA A 95 -3.02 5.97 6.09
N LEU A 96 -1.89 6.12 6.81
CA LEU A 96 -1.78 5.65 8.19
C LEU A 96 -2.76 6.40 9.10
N ARG A 97 -2.84 7.73 8.99
CA ARG A 97 -3.81 8.55 9.75
C ARG A 97 -5.25 8.16 9.44
N ILE A 98 -5.57 7.84 8.19
CA ILE A 98 -6.92 7.42 7.80
C ILE A 98 -7.25 6.04 8.40
N ALA A 99 -6.32 5.09 8.32
CA ALA A 99 -6.48 3.77 8.91
C ALA A 99 -6.68 3.84 10.43
N GLU A 100 -5.84 4.60 11.13
CA GLU A 100 -5.94 4.79 12.59
C GLU A 100 -7.29 5.39 13.02
N ARG A 101 -7.78 6.41 12.31
CA ARG A 101 -9.08 7.04 12.61
C ARG A 101 -10.27 6.12 12.34
N SER A 102 -10.13 5.19 11.40
CA SER A 102 -11.20 4.26 11.04
C SER A 102 -11.39 3.12 12.02
N GLY A 103 -10.37 2.78 12.82
CA GLY A 103 -10.35 1.59 13.66
C GLY A 103 -10.28 0.27 12.86
N ASP A 104 -10.01 0.33 11.55
CA ASP A 104 -9.83 -0.85 10.71
C ASP A 104 -8.41 -1.42 10.90
N ASP A 105 -8.30 -2.45 11.73
CA ASP A 105 -7.03 -3.12 12.02
C ASP A 105 -6.37 -3.72 10.76
N ARG A 106 -7.15 -4.10 9.74
CA ARG A 106 -6.59 -4.61 8.48
C ARG A 106 -5.91 -3.49 7.70
N ALA A 107 -6.60 -2.37 7.53
CA ALA A 107 -6.04 -1.18 6.88
C ALA A 107 -4.81 -0.67 7.63
N LEU A 108 -4.87 -0.71 8.97
CA LEU A 108 -3.80 -0.25 9.83
C LEU A 108 -2.56 -1.13 9.72
N GLY A 109 -2.71 -2.46 9.83
CA GLY A 109 -1.59 -3.40 9.70
C GLY A 109 -0.90 -3.33 8.34
N LEU A 110 -1.69 -3.25 7.26
CA LEU A 110 -1.17 -3.18 5.89
C LEU A 110 -0.38 -1.87 5.66
N THR A 111 -0.91 -0.75 6.15
CA THR A 111 -0.26 0.55 6.00
C THR A 111 1.00 0.63 6.87
N ARG A 112 0.98 0.09 8.10
CA ARG A 112 2.17 0.01 8.96
C ARG A 112 3.26 -0.85 8.35
N LEU A 113 2.93 -1.98 7.73
CA LEU A 113 3.91 -2.81 7.03
C LEU A 113 4.61 -2.01 5.93
N THR A 114 3.83 -1.32 5.09
CA THR A 114 4.36 -0.46 4.02
C THR A 114 5.21 0.68 4.58
N HIS A 115 4.77 1.32 5.66
CA HIS A 115 5.48 2.42 6.33
C HIS A 115 6.81 1.97 6.91
N GLY A 116 6.82 0.89 7.69
CA GLY A 116 8.04 0.36 8.30
C GLY A 116 9.11 0.01 7.27
N ILE A 117 8.71 -0.65 6.17
CA ILE A 117 9.61 -0.98 5.06
C ILE A 117 10.14 0.29 4.37
N ALA A 118 9.29 1.28 4.11
CA ALA A 118 9.71 2.53 3.50
C ALA A 118 10.74 3.26 4.35
N LEU A 119 10.52 3.31 5.67
CA LEU A 119 11.43 3.93 6.63
C LEU A 119 12.78 3.21 6.75
N VAL A 120 12.79 1.88 6.83
CA VAL A 120 14.04 1.07 6.87
C VAL A 120 14.88 1.28 5.60
N ARG A 121 14.24 1.60 4.47
CA ARG A 121 14.90 1.88 3.19
C ARG A 121 15.44 3.30 3.06
N ARG A 122 15.14 4.22 3.99
CA ARG A 122 15.70 5.57 4.02
C ARG A 122 17.11 5.56 4.62
N ASP A 123 17.93 6.53 4.20
CA ASP A 123 19.34 6.65 4.62
C ASP A 123 19.51 7.29 6.01
N SER A 124 18.41 7.62 6.70
CA SER A 124 18.42 8.24 8.03
C SER A 124 18.39 7.19 9.13
N ARG A 125 19.29 7.32 10.11
CA ARG A 125 19.28 6.46 11.31
C ARG A 125 17.98 6.58 12.09
N ALA A 126 17.43 7.79 12.22
CA ALA A 126 16.18 8.01 12.93
C ALA A 126 15.00 7.34 12.23
N ASP A 127 14.95 7.46 10.88
CA ASP A 127 13.92 6.77 10.10
C ASP A 127 14.05 5.26 10.21
N ARG A 128 15.28 4.72 10.17
CA ARG A 128 15.51 3.28 10.33
C ARG A 128 15.00 2.78 11.69
N VAL A 129 15.37 3.44 12.79
CA VAL A 129 14.90 3.05 14.14
C VAL A 129 13.38 3.06 14.19
N HIS A 130 12.76 4.13 13.71
CA HIS A 130 11.30 4.23 13.68
C HIS A 130 10.67 3.15 12.80
N GLY A 131 11.28 2.82 11.66
CA GLY A 131 10.82 1.76 10.77
C GLY A 131 10.82 0.39 11.44
N LEU A 132 11.86 0.08 12.22
CA LEU A 132 11.95 -1.16 13.00
C LEU A 132 10.88 -1.24 14.10
N GLU A 133 10.63 -0.13 14.80
CA GLU A 133 9.54 -0.06 15.79
C GLU A 133 8.17 -0.35 15.15
N VAL A 134 7.90 0.27 14.00
CA VAL A 134 6.64 0.06 13.25
C VAL A 134 6.51 -1.39 12.79
N LEU A 135 7.59 -2.02 12.31
CA LEU A 135 7.57 -3.46 11.94
C LEU A 135 7.34 -4.37 13.15
N GLY A 136 7.86 -3.99 14.33
CA GLY A 136 7.54 -4.65 15.60
C GLY A 136 6.04 -4.61 15.92
N GLN A 137 5.39 -3.46 15.72
CA GLN A 137 3.94 -3.32 15.89
C GLN A 137 3.16 -4.22 14.93
N VAL A 138 3.58 -4.31 13.65
CA VAL A 138 2.93 -5.21 12.67
C VAL A 138 3.05 -6.67 13.13
N ARG A 139 4.23 -7.07 13.59
CA ARG A 139 4.46 -8.40 14.15
C ARG A 139 3.53 -8.70 15.33
N GLU A 140 3.40 -7.76 16.27
CA GLU A 140 2.47 -7.89 17.40
C GLU A 140 1.01 -8.01 16.94
N MET A 141 0.58 -7.21 15.97
CA MET A 141 -0.77 -7.30 15.40
C MET A 141 -1.04 -8.66 14.76
N CYS A 142 -0.07 -9.25 14.04
CA CYS A 142 -0.20 -10.59 13.49
C CYS A 142 -0.32 -11.66 14.59
N LEU A 143 0.48 -11.56 15.66
CA LEU A 143 0.47 -12.52 16.77
C LEU A 143 -0.80 -12.43 17.64
N GLN A 144 -1.48 -11.30 17.61
CA GLN A 144 -2.73 -11.04 18.32
C GLN A 144 -3.99 -11.27 17.46
N ASP A 145 -3.85 -11.87 16.26
CA ASP A 145 -4.93 -12.07 15.29
C ASP A 145 -5.65 -10.77 14.85
N ARG A 146 -5.00 -9.61 15.03
CA ARG A 146 -5.51 -8.31 14.59
C ARG A 146 -5.09 -7.97 13.16
N TYR A 147 -4.07 -8.66 12.63
CA TYR A 147 -3.61 -8.49 11.26
C TYR A 147 -3.24 -9.82 10.61
N SER A 148 -3.10 -9.83 9.28
CA SER A 148 -2.95 -11.05 8.50
C SER A 148 -1.66 -11.81 8.86
N PRO A 149 -1.73 -13.09 9.26
CA PRO A 149 -0.54 -13.87 9.60
C PRO A 149 0.40 -14.10 8.40
N SER A 150 -0.10 -13.96 7.16
CA SER A 150 0.71 -14.07 5.95
C SER A 150 1.79 -12.99 5.82
N ASP A 151 1.61 -11.86 6.49
CA ASP A 151 2.53 -10.72 6.43
C ASP A 151 3.57 -10.73 7.55
N LEU A 152 3.42 -11.63 8.54
CA LEU A 152 4.38 -11.79 9.63
C LEU A 152 5.81 -12.08 9.12
N PRO A 153 6.04 -13.03 8.19
CA PRO A 153 7.38 -13.29 7.68
C PRO A 153 7.99 -12.08 6.98
N VAL A 154 7.16 -11.25 6.32
CA VAL A 154 7.64 -10.04 5.65
C VAL A 154 8.11 -9.03 6.69
N ALA A 155 7.32 -8.81 7.74
CA ALA A 155 7.71 -7.92 8.84
C ALA A 155 9.03 -8.37 9.50
N GLU A 156 9.17 -9.67 9.77
CA GLU A 156 10.37 -10.22 10.43
C GLU A 156 11.63 -10.11 9.56
N VAL A 157 11.54 -10.41 8.25
CA VAL A 157 12.68 -10.27 7.33
C VAL A 157 13.18 -8.83 7.26
N TRP A 158 12.28 -7.85 7.27
CA TRP A 158 12.66 -6.44 7.24
C TRP A 158 13.13 -5.92 8.60
N ALA A 159 12.61 -6.48 9.70
CA ALA A 159 13.06 -6.14 11.05
C ALA A 159 14.46 -6.71 11.36
N ALA A 160 14.83 -7.85 10.75
CA ALA A 160 16.13 -8.51 10.95
C ALA A 160 17.28 -7.91 10.10
N ARG A 161 17.02 -6.88 9.28
CA ARG A 161 18.06 -6.23 8.48
C ARG A 161 18.90 -5.29 9.33
N GLU A 162 20.04 -5.79 9.81
CA GLU A 162 21.15 -5.02 10.37
C GLU A 162 22.06 -4.45 9.26
#